data_AF-A0A6V7ELN4-F1
#
_entry.id   AF-A0A6V7ELN4-F1
#
_cell.length_a   1.000
_cell.length_b   1.000
_cell.length_c   1.000
_cell.angle_alpha   90.00
_cell.angle_beta   90.00
_cell.angle_gamma   90.00
#
_symmetry.space_group_name_H-M   'P 1'
#
loop_
_entity.id
_entity.type
_entity.pdbx_description
1 polymer ?
#
loop_
_entity_poly.entity_id
_entity_poly.type
_entity_poly.pdbx_seq_one_letter_code
_entity_poly.pdbx_strand_id
1 'polypeptide(L)'
;MKLLISAVLASALLVGCGKSEPTVNVSGQANGSGVTFNGKSVTLKRDGLPAATIGVDGALSIDGKPVTLNAAQQQAMRSFYAQIQGVAEKGIDIGTQGAAFGAHAAGEALKGVLSGNTDQIGDKIEAQADTFKHKAMQICDQLAKLRAAQDAAAQLVPAFAPYSTLTQHDVDDCRK
;
A
#
# COMPACT_ATOMS: atom_id res chain seq x y z
N MET A 1 34.57 51.36 0.37
CA MET A 1 33.42 51.14 -0.54
C MET A 1 33.69 49.90 -1.40
N LYS A 2 33.04 48.78 -1.06
CA LYS A 2 32.95 47.58 -1.89
C LYS A 2 31.52 47.07 -1.71
N LEU A 3 30.65 47.42 -2.66
CA LEU A 3 29.28 46.91 -2.74
C LEU A 3 29.31 45.74 -3.71
N LEU A 4 29.07 44.54 -3.19
CA LEU A 4 28.99 43.29 -3.93
C LEU A 4 27.59 42.68 -3.73
N ILE A 5 26.94 42.41 -4.86
CA ILE A 5 26.12 41.23 -5.18
C ILE A 5 24.75 41.10 -4.49
N SER A 6 23.69 41.08 -5.29
CA SER A 6 22.86 39.88 -5.51
C SER A 6 21.61 40.22 -6.33
N ALA A 7 21.58 39.80 -7.59
CA ALA A 7 20.38 39.80 -8.41
C ALA A 7 19.49 38.62 -7.97
N VAL A 8 18.32 38.92 -7.44
CA VAL A 8 17.28 37.92 -7.15
C VAL A 8 16.58 37.57 -8.46
N LEU A 9 16.91 36.42 -9.03
CA LEU A 9 16.15 35.79 -10.11
C LEU A 9 14.89 35.17 -9.52
N ALA A 10 13.76 35.87 -9.65
CA ALA A 10 12.45 35.33 -9.37
C ALA A 10 12.07 34.32 -10.47
N SER A 11 12.28 33.04 -10.20
CA SER A 11 11.79 31.95 -11.05
C SER A 11 10.27 31.84 -10.91
N ALA A 12 9.55 32.19 -11.97
CA ALA A 12 8.11 31.98 -12.08
C ALA A 12 7.78 30.48 -12.11
N LEU A 13 7.06 30.01 -11.10
CA LEU A 13 6.47 28.66 -11.10
C LEU A 13 5.24 28.67 -12.02
N LEU A 14 5.37 28.05 -13.19
CA LEU A 14 4.24 27.65 -14.02
C LEU A 14 3.49 26.53 -13.29
N VAL A 15 2.40 26.88 -12.60
CA VAL A 15 1.42 25.92 -12.07
C VAL A 15 0.62 25.38 -13.26
N GLY A 16 1.10 24.29 -13.86
CA GLY A 16 0.34 23.52 -14.83
C GLY A 16 -0.73 22.69 -14.13
N CYS A 17 -2.00 23.07 -14.25
CA CYS A 17 -3.14 22.23 -13.88
C CYS A 17 -3.31 21.07 -14.88
N GLY A 18 -2.43 20.08 -14.81
CA GLY A 18 -2.73 18.76 -15.32
C GLY A 18 -3.74 18.11 -14.38
N LYS A 19 -4.91 17.66 -14.90
CA LYS A 19 -5.72 16.67 -14.19
C LYS A 19 -4.90 15.38 -14.16
N SER A 20 -4.02 15.27 -13.16
CA SER A 20 -3.35 14.03 -12.82
C SER A 20 -4.47 13.08 -12.40
N GLU A 21 -4.83 12.14 -13.28
CA GLU A 21 -5.56 10.97 -12.81
C GLU A 21 -4.75 10.39 -11.64
N PRO A 22 -5.37 10.17 -10.47
CA PRO A 22 -4.63 9.64 -9.33
C PRO A 22 -4.07 8.27 -9.74
N THR A 23 -2.76 8.23 -9.97
CA THR A 23 -2.08 6.98 -10.29
C THR A 23 -1.90 6.23 -8.99
N VAL A 24 -2.69 5.17 -8.81
CA VAL A 24 -2.56 4.28 -7.66
C VAL A 24 -1.25 3.54 -7.81
N ASN A 25 -0.20 3.97 -7.11
CA ASN A 25 1.08 3.28 -7.02
C ASN A 25 1.31 2.90 -5.56
N VAL A 26 1.13 1.61 -5.26
CA VAL A 26 1.37 1.04 -3.93
C VAL A 26 2.50 0.02 -4.05
N SER A 27 3.51 0.14 -3.21
CA SER A 27 4.58 -0.84 -3.12
C SER A 27 4.84 -1.24 -1.68
N GLY A 28 5.27 -2.49 -1.50
CA GLY A 28 5.74 -3.02 -0.23
C GLY A 28 6.98 -3.87 -0.48
N GLN A 29 7.99 -3.74 0.38
CA GLN A 29 9.22 -4.51 0.26
C GLN A 29 9.70 -4.97 1.65
N ALA A 30 10.13 -6.22 1.75
CA ALA A 30 10.73 -6.79 2.94
C ALA A 30 11.76 -7.85 2.51
N ASN A 31 12.99 -7.75 3.03
CA ASN A 31 14.05 -8.74 2.85
C ASN A 31 14.19 -9.22 1.39
N GLY A 32 14.41 -8.27 0.45
CA GLY A 32 14.59 -8.56 -0.98
C GLY A 32 13.32 -8.94 -1.75
N SER A 33 12.27 -9.38 -1.07
CA SER A 33 10.94 -9.61 -1.63
C SER A 33 10.12 -8.32 -1.71
N GLY A 34 9.32 -8.16 -2.76
CA GLY A 34 8.47 -6.99 -2.91
C GLY A 34 7.25 -7.20 -3.79
N VAL A 35 6.28 -6.34 -3.58
CA VAL A 35 5.06 -6.21 -4.38
C VAL A 35 4.94 -4.77 -4.87
N THR A 36 4.58 -4.60 -6.14
CA THR A 36 4.23 -3.30 -6.72
C THR A 36 2.87 -3.43 -7.39
N PHE A 37 1.97 -2.51 -7.08
CA PHE A 37 0.65 -2.40 -7.68
C PHE A 37 0.49 -1.00 -8.25
N ASN A 38 0.16 -0.90 -9.54
CA ASN A 38 0.00 0.37 -10.25
C ASN A 38 -1.43 0.62 -10.77
N GLY A 39 -2.41 -0.15 -10.29
CA GLY A 39 -3.80 -0.13 -10.78
C GLY A 39 -4.04 -0.87 -12.11
N LYS A 40 -2.98 -1.28 -12.83
CA LYS A 40 -3.08 -2.03 -14.10
C LYS A 40 -2.42 -3.40 -14.02
N SER A 41 -1.45 -3.55 -13.12
CA SER A 41 -0.73 -4.78 -12.91
C SER A 41 -0.24 -4.89 -11.47
N VAL A 42 -0.04 -6.13 -11.03
CA VAL A 42 0.76 -6.48 -9.86
C VAL A 42 2.09 -7.03 -10.35
N THR A 43 3.21 -6.51 -9.85
CA THR A 43 4.53 -7.10 -10.04
C THR A 43 5.03 -7.66 -8.71
N LEU A 44 5.47 -8.92 -8.73
CA LEU A 44 6.07 -9.62 -7.61
C LEU A 44 7.56 -9.81 -7.87
N LYS A 45 8.37 -9.44 -6.89
CA LYS A 45 9.80 -9.76 -6.81
C LYS A 45 10.04 -10.65 -5.61
N ARG A 46 10.81 -11.71 -5.80
CA ARG A 46 11.25 -12.63 -4.75
C ARG A 46 12.73 -12.90 -4.96
N ASP A 47 13.43 -13.20 -3.88
CA ASP A 47 14.86 -13.48 -3.94
C ASP A 47 15.13 -14.70 -4.82
N GLY A 48 16.09 -14.55 -5.74
CA GLY A 48 16.47 -15.62 -6.67
C GLY A 48 15.45 -15.94 -7.77
N LEU A 49 14.32 -15.23 -7.86
CA LEU A 49 13.31 -15.44 -8.90
C LEU A 49 13.23 -14.23 -9.86
N PRO A 50 12.99 -14.46 -11.15
CA PRO A 50 12.65 -13.39 -12.08
C PRO A 50 11.36 -12.69 -11.64
N ALA A 51 11.13 -11.45 -12.08
CA ALA A 51 9.89 -10.76 -11.74
C ALA A 51 8.67 -11.46 -12.37
N ALA A 52 7.61 -11.67 -11.59
CA ALA A 52 6.31 -12.08 -12.09
C ALA A 52 5.38 -10.87 -12.19
N THR A 53 4.62 -10.76 -13.27
CA THR A 53 3.62 -9.70 -13.45
C THR A 53 2.26 -10.30 -13.75
N ILE A 54 1.23 -9.77 -13.10
CA ILE A 54 -0.15 -10.21 -13.19
C ILE A 54 -1.01 -9.03 -13.65
N GLY A 55 -1.71 -9.20 -14.76
CA GLY A 55 -2.66 -8.22 -15.28
C GLY A 55 -4.03 -8.26 -14.58
N VAL A 56 -4.84 -7.22 -14.79
CA VAL A 56 -6.24 -7.13 -14.30
C VAL A 56 -7.07 -8.35 -14.72
N ASP A 57 -6.82 -8.85 -15.93
CA ASP A 57 -7.50 -10.01 -16.51
C ASP A 57 -6.93 -11.36 -16.03
N GLY A 58 -5.94 -11.34 -15.13
CA GLY A 58 -5.25 -12.51 -14.60
C GLY A 58 -4.22 -13.12 -15.56
N ALA A 59 -3.86 -12.43 -16.65
CA ALA A 59 -2.70 -12.83 -17.44
C ALA A 59 -1.44 -12.81 -16.57
N LEU A 60 -0.66 -13.88 -16.61
CA LEU A 60 0.61 -14.01 -15.88
C LEU A 60 1.76 -13.94 -16.87
N SER A 61 2.79 -13.16 -16.53
CA SER A 61 4.10 -13.22 -17.18
C SER A 61 5.21 -13.38 -16.16
N ILE A 62 6.26 -14.08 -16.54
CA ILE A 62 7.48 -14.28 -15.73
C ILE A 62 8.66 -13.88 -16.60
N ASP A 63 9.53 -13.01 -16.09
CA ASP A 63 10.63 -12.45 -16.89
C ASP A 63 10.12 -11.76 -18.18
N GLY A 64 8.93 -11.14 -18.09
CA GLY A 64 8.23 -10.54 -19.24
C GLY A 64 7.65 -11.54 -20.24
N LYS A 65 7.87 -12.85 -20.07
CA LYS A 65 7.36 -13.90 -20.96
C LYS A 65 5.98 -14.37 -20.50
N PRO A 66 4.96 -14.38 -21.38
CA PRO A 66 3.64 -14.87 -21.03
C PRO A 66 3.65 -16.34 -20.59
N VAL A 67 2.88 -16.67 -19.56
CA VAL A 67 2.59 -18.03 -19.14
C VAL A 67 1.24 -18.44 -19.71
N THR A 68 1.18 -19.57 -20.43
CA THR A 68 -0.08 -20.10 -20.94
C THR A 68 -0.94 -20.60 -19.80
N LEU A 69 -2.12 -19.99 -19.61
CA LEU A 69 -3.09 -20.37 -18.58
C LEU A 69 -4.38 -20.88 -19.24
N ASN A 70 -4.99 -21.91 -18.66
CA ASN A 70 -6.38 -22.25 -18.96
C ASN A 70 -7.36 -21.32 -18.22
N ALA A 71 -8.66 -21.46 -18.49
CA ALA A 71 -9.68 -20.59 -17.92
C ALA A 71 -9.72 -20.61 -16.37
N ALA A 72 -9.55 -21.79 -15.76
CA ALA A 72 -9.56 -21.93 -14.30
C ALA A 72 -8.31 -21.29 -13.66
N GLN A 73 -7.15 -21.47 -14.28
CA GLN A 73 -5.89 -20.87 -13.87
C GLN A 73 -5.94 -19.33 -13.96
N GLN A 74 -6.43 -18.81 -15.09
CA GLN A 74 -6.56 -17.36 -15.27
C GLN A 74 -7.55 -16.76 -14.28
N GLN A 75 -8.64 -17.48 -13.95
CA GLN A 75 -9.58 -17.05 -12.92
C GLN A 75 -8.97 -17.01 -11.52
N ALA A 76 -8.11 -17.98 -11.18
CA ALA A 76 -7.38 -17.97 -9.91
C ALA A 76 -6.43 -16.78 -9.81
N MET A 77 -5.68 -16.47 -10.89
CA MET A 77 -4.81 -15.30 -10.95
C MET A 77 -5.59 -13.98 -10.86
N ARG A 78 -6.76 -13.87 -11.51
CA ARG A 78 -7.67 -12.71 -11.34
C ARG A 78 -8.12 -12.54 -9.90
N SER A 79 -8.48 -13.64 -9.24
CA SER A 79 -8.93 -13.61 -7.85
C SER A 79 -7.83 -13.13 -6.92
N PHE A 80 -6.60 -13.59 -7.12
CA PHE A 80 -5.43 -13.12 -6.39
C PHE A 80 -5.13 -11.64 -6.66
N TYR A 81 -5.18 -11.20 -7.93
CA TYR A 81 -5.05 -9.78 -8.30
C TYR A 81 -6.07 -8.91 -7.55
N ALA A 82 -7.34 -9.31 -7.55
CA ALA A 82 -8.42 -8.57 -6.89
C ALA A 82 -8.19 -8.45 -5.38
N GLN A 83 -7.65 -9.49 -4.73
CA GLN A 83 -7.32 -9.39 -3.30
C GLN A 83 -6.15 -8.45 -3.02
N ILE A 84 -5.13 -8.38 -3.89
CA ILE A 84 -4.05 -7.38 -3.78
C ILE A 84 -4.60 -5.97 -3.93
N GLN A 85 -5.47 -5.76 -4.92
CA GLN A 85 -6.16 -4.49 -5.09
C GLN A 85 -6.91 -4.09 -3.81
N GLY A 86 -7.66 -5.04 -3.21
CA GLY A 86 -8.37 -4.77 -1.95
C GLY A 86 -7.45 -4.42 -0.77
N VAL A 87 -6.25 -5.03 -0.68
CA VAL A 87 -5.22 -4.62 0.30
C VAL A 87 -4.75 -3.19 0.01
N ALA A 88 -4.44 -2.88 -1.26
CA ALA A 88 -3.97 -1.56 -1.66
C ALA A 88 -5.01 -0.46 -1.36
N GLU A 89 -6.27 -0.69 -1.70
CA GLU A 89 -7.39 0.24 -1.43
C GLU A 89 -7.56 0.49 0.07
N LYS A 90 -7.58 -0.57 0.88
CA LYS A 90 -7.66 -0.42 2.35
C LYS A 90 -6.43 0.26 2.93
N GLY A 91 -5.23 -0.02 2.40
CA GLY A 91 -4.00 0.65 2.81
C GLY A 91 -4.02 2.16 2.53
N ILE A 92 -4.55 2.56 1.37
CA ILE A 92 -4.74 3.98 1.02
C ILE A 92 -5.75 4.64 1.96
N ASP A 93 -6.88 3.99 2.23
CA ASP A 93 -7.90 4.51 3.13
C ASP A 93 -7.37 4.69 4.57
N ILE A 94 -6.72 3.65 5.12
CA ILE A 94 -6.07 3.69 6.44
C ILE A 94 -4.99 4.78 6.48
N GLY A 95 -4.13 4.86 5.45
CA GLY A 95 -3.09 5.89 5.37
C GLY A 95 -3.66 7.31 5.33
N THR A 96 -4.74 7.52 4.58
CA THR A 96 -5.45 8.81 4.53
C THR A 96 -6.04 9.19 5.88
N GLN A 97 -6.73 8.26 6.54
CA GLN A 97 -7.28 8.46 7.88
C GLN A 97 -6.19 8.70 8.92
N GLY A 98 -5.07 7.97 8.83
CA GLY A 98 -3.91 8.13 9.72
C GLY A 98 -3.24 9.50 9.57
N ALA A 99 -3.10 10.00 8.34
CA ALA A 99 -2.58 11.35 8.08
C ALA A 99 -3.50 12.43 8.67
N ALA A 100 -4.82 12.31 8.47
CA ALA A 100 -5.80 13.23 9.05
C ALA A 100 -5.76 13.21 10.59
N PHE A 101 -5.68 12.02 11.19
CA PHE A 101 -5.54 11.85 12.63
C PHE A 101 -4.25 12.50 13.16
N GLY A 102 -3.11 12.24 12.52
CA GLY A 102 -1.82 12.83 12.92
C GLY A 102 -1.80 14.35 12.85
N ALA A 103 -2.36 14.93 11.79
CA ALA A 103 -2.50 16.39 11.65
C ALA A 103 -3.40 16.99 12.75
N HIS A 104 -4.52 16.34 13.04
CA HIS A 104 -5.41 16.74 14.13
C HIS A 104 -4.70 16.69 15.48
N ALA A 105 -4.03 15.58 15.81
CA ALA A 105 -3.30 15.41 17.06
C ALA A 105 -2.19 16.46 17.24
N ALA A 106 -1.40 16.74 16.20
CA ALA A 106 -0.38 17.79 16.23
C ALA A 106 -1.00 19.18 16.48
N GLY A 107 -2.12 19.49 15.82
CA GLY A 107 -2.85 20.74 16.02
C GLY A 107 -3.38 20.89 17.45
N GLU A 108 -3.95 19.83 18.01
CA GLU A 108 -4.43 19.83 19.40
C GLU A 108 -3.28 19.93 20.42
N ALA A 109 -2.13 19.31 20.16
CA ALA A 109 -0.95 19.46 21.02
C ALA A 109 -0.46 20.92 21.08
N LEU A 110 -0.40 21.62 19.94
CA LEU A 110 -0.06 23.05 19.89
C LEU A 110 -1.07 23.90 20.67
N LYS A 111 -2.37 23.62 20.53
CA LYS A 111 -3.41 24.29 21.32
C LYS A 111 -3.25 24.02 22.81
N GLY A 112 -2.90 22.80 23.21
CA GLY A 112 -2.64 22.43 24.61
C GLY A 112 -1.51 23.26 25.22
N VAL A 113 -0.40 23.42 24.50
CA VAL A 113 0.73 24.26 24.94
C VAL A 113 0.32 25.72 25.10
N LEU A 114 -0.43 26.27 24.13
CA LEU A 114 -0.86 27.67 24.17
C LEU A 114 -1.94 27.95 25.22
N SER A 115 -2.79 26.97 25.53
CA SER A 115 -3.91 27.12 26.48
C SER A 115 -3.60 26.63 27.89
N GLY A 116 -2.51 25.90 28.11
CA GLY A 116 -2.14 25.29 29.38
C GLY A 116 -3.01 24.08 29.78
N ASN A 117 -3.82 23.54 28.87
CA ASN A 117 -4.77 22.46 29.14
C ASN A 117 -4.39 21.17 28.39
N THR A 118 -3.24 20.60 28.73
CA THR A 118 -2.63 19.46 28.01
C THR A 118 -3.33 18.13 28.32
N ASP A 119 -3.79 17.93 29.56
CA ASP A 119 -4.21 16.62 30.05
C ASP A 119 -5.53 16.18 29.41
N GLN A 120 -6.53 17.07 29.35
CA GLN A 120 -7.83 16.77 28.75
C GLN A 120 -7.76 16.55 27.23
N ILE A 121 -6.75 17.12 26.57
CA ILE A 121 -6.50 16.93 25.14
C ILE A 121 -5.88 15.56 24.89
N GLY A 122 -4.94 15.12 25.75
CA GLY A 122 -4.31 13.81 25.69
C GLY A 122 -5.33 12.67 25.69
N ASP A 123 -6.22 12.64 26.69
CA ASP A 123 -7.22 11.57 26.84
C ASP A 123 -8.13 11.42 25.60
N LYS A 124 -8.51 12.54 24.98
CA LYS A 124 -9.35 12.54 23.77
C LYS A 124 -8.61 11.99 22.55
N ILE A 125 -7.34 12.37 22.38
CA ILE A 125 -6.51 11.88 21.27
C ILE A 125 -6.26 10.38 21.42
N GLU A 126 -6.06 9.89 22.64
CA GLU A 126 -5.85 8.46 22.91
C GLU A 126 -7.11 7.62 22.60
N ALA A 127 -8.29 8.06 23.04
CA ALA A 127 -9.55 7.38 22.68
C ALA A 127 -9.80 7.34 21.16
N GLN A 128 -9.45 8.41 20.45
CA GLN A 128 -9.52 8.46 18.99
C GLN A 128 -8.49 7.52 18.33
N ALA A 129 -7.28 7.43 18.89
CA ALA A 129 -6.25 6.51 18.43
C ALA A 129 -6.69 5.04 18.56
N ASP A 130 -7.29 4.66 19.68
CA ASP A 130 -7.80 3.30 19.90
C ASP A 130 -8.92 2.92 18.91
N THR A 131 -9.81 3.87 18.64
CA THR A 131 -10.87 3.69 17.63
C THR A 131 -10.28 3.52 16.24
N PHE A 132 -9.27 4.32 15.88
CA PHE A 132 -8.57 4.21 14.60
C PHE A 132 -7.83 2.87 14.50
N LYS A 133 -7.11 2.45 15.55
CA LYS A 133 -6.41 1.16 15.61
C LYS A 133 -7.36 0.01 15.33
N HIS A 134 -8.52 -0.04 16.01
CA HIS A 134 -9.53 -1.07 15.76
C HIS A 134 -10.00 -1.15 14.31
N LYS A 135 -10.22 0.01 13.66
CA LYS A 135 -10.61 0.05 12.24
C LYS A 135 -9.46 -0.41 11.34
N ALA A 136 -8.23 0.01 11.63
CA ALA A 136 -7.06 -0.37 10.86
C ALA A 136 -6.85 -1.89 10.86
N MET A 137 -7.16 -2.60 11.95
CA MET A 137 -7.07 -4.06 12.04
C MET A 137 -7.90 -4.82 10.99
N GLN A 138 -8.91 -4.19 10.38
CA GLN A 138 -9.69 -4.79 9.29
C GLN A 138 -8.83 -5.08 8.04
N ILE A 139 -7.63 -4.48 7.93
CA ILE A 139 -6.66 -4.85 6.89
C ILE A 139 -6.21 -6.30 7.01
N CYS A 140 -6.15 -6.86 8.23
CA CYS A 140 -5.69 -8.22 8.46
C CYS A 140 -6.70 -9.26 7.95
N ASP A 141 -8.00 -8.94 7.98
CA ASP A 141 -9.01 -9.79 7.35
C ASP A 141 -8.88 -9.79 5.82
N GLN A 142 -8.49 -8.66 5.24
CA GLN A 142 -8.16 -8.58 3.82
C GLN A 142 -6.88 -9.36 3.49
N LEU A 143 -5.87 -9.31 4.36
CA LEU A 143 -4.65 -10.10 4.22
C LEU A 143 -4.94 -11.61 4.25
N ALA A 144 -5.84 -12.06 5.11
CA ALA A 144 -6.28 -13.46 5.16
C ALA A 144 -6.95 -13.89 3.84
N LYS A 145 -7.80 -13.04 3.26
CA LYS A 145 -8.41 -13.32 1.94
C LYS A 145 -7.36 -13.35 0.82
N LEU A 146 -6.39 -12.44 0.87
CA LEU A 146 -5.26 -12.43 -0.07
C LEU A 146 -4.46 -13.74 0.01
N ARG A 147 -4.14 -14.21 1.22
CA ARG A 147 -3.47 -15.50 1.41
C ARG A 147 -4.27 -16.66 0.83
N ALA A 148 -5.57 -16.73 1.10
CA ALA A 148 -6.41 -17.80 0.56
C ALA A 148 -6.42 -17.80 -0.98
N ALA A 149 -6.51 -16.62 -1.60
CA ALA A 149 -6.43 -16.49 -3.06
C ALA A 149 -5.04 -16.84 -3.62
N GLN A 150 -3.97 -16.48 -2.90
CA GLN A 150 -2.59 -16.84 -3.23
C GLN A 150 -2.42 -18.36 -3.24
N ASP A 151 -2.86 -19.04 -2.18
CA ASP A 151 -2.72 -20.49 -2.02
C ASP A 151 -3.52 -21.23 -3.10
N ALA A 152 -4.73 -20.77 -3.42
CA ALA A 152 -5.53 -21.33 -4.51
C ALA A 152 -4.86 -21.13 -5.90
N ALA A 153 -4.29 -19.95 -6.15
CA ALA A 153 -3.54 -19.70 -7.38
C ALA A 153 -2.28 -20.57 -7.48
N ALA A 154 -1.54 -20.73 -6.38
CA ALA A 154 -0.33 -21.57 -6.32
C ALA A 154 -0.64 -23.06 -6.59
N GLN A 155 -1.78 -23.55 -6.11
CA GLN A 155 -2.22 -24.92 -6.37
C GLN A 155 -2.57 -25.17 -7.84
N LEU A 156 -3.17 -24.17 -8.51
CA LEU A 156 -3.63 -24.32 -9.91
C LEU A 156 -2.57 -23.94 -10.95
N VAL A 157 -1.63 -23.06 -10.60
CA VAL A 157 -0.64 -22.49 -11.52
C VAL A 157 0.77 -22.82 -11.01
N PRO A 158 1.38 -23.94 -11.47
CA PRO A 158 2.70 -24.36 -11.01
C PRO A 158 3.80 -23.30 -11.19
N ALA A 159 3.74 -22.53 -12.28
CA ALA A 159 4.69 -21.45 -12.54
C ALA A 159 4.58 -20.29 -11.53
N PHE A 160 3.43 -20.12 -10.88
CA PHE A 160 3.20 -19.09 -9.87
C PHE A 160 3.55 -19.56 -8.45
N ALA A 161 3.55 -20.88 -8.19
CA ALA A 161 3.78 -21.42 -6.84
C ALA A 161 5.02 -20.86 -6.11
N PRO A 162 6.19 -20.64 -6.76
CA PRO A 162 7.35 -20.06 -6.09
C PRO A 162 7.17 -18.61 -5.60
N TYR A 163 6.16 -17.89 -6.09
CA TYR A 163 5.85 -16.51 -5.71
C TYR A 163 4.88 -16.40 -4.53
N SER A 164 4.27 -17.53 -4.15
CA SER A 164 3.29 -17.67 -3.07
C SER A 164 3.98 -17.74 -1.71
N THR A 165 4.45 -16.59 -1.21
CA THR A 165 5.23 -16.54 0.04
C THR A 165 4.46 -16.01 1.23
N LEU A 166 3.25 -15.46 1.06
CA LEU A 166 2.44 -15.01 2.21
C LEU A 166 1.99 -16.22 3.02
N THR A 167 2.43 -16.32 4.26
CA THR A 167 2.23 -17.46 5.17
C THR A 167 1.07 -17.23 6.15
N GLN A 168 0.66 -18.27 6.88
CA GLN A 168 -0.35 -18.12 7.93
C GLN A 168 0.20 -17.27 9.09
N HIS A 169 1.48 -17.44 9.38
CA HIS A 169 2.18 -16.64 10.39
C HIS A 169 2.08 -15.14 10.09
N ASP A 170 2.23 -14.72 8.84
CA ASP A 170 2.08 -13.31 8.45
C ASP A 170 0.66 -12.77 8.72
N VAL A 171 -0.36 -13.60 8.51
CA VAL A 171 -1.76 -13.23 8.79
C VAL A 171 -2.01 -13.14 10.30
N ASP A 172 -1.44 -14.06 11.08
CA ASP A 172 -1.58 -14.09 12.52
C ASP A 172 -0.80 -12.96 13.19
N ASP A 173 0.39 -12.64 12.67
CA ASP A 173 1.24 -11.54 13.14
C ASP A 173 0.64 -10.17 12.82
N CYS A 174 -0.06 -10.02 11.69
CA CYS A 174 -0.82 -8.80 11.40
C CYS A 174 -1.81 -8.45 12.52
N ARG A 175 -2.36 -9.46 13.20
CA ARG A 175 -3.39 -9.26 14.24
C ARG A 175 -2.84 -8.91 15.63
N LYS A 176 -1.53 -8.95 15.82
CA LYS A 176 -0.86 -8.66 17.10
C LYS A 176 -0.55 -7.18 17.24
#